data_AF-A0A8T0VYK7-F1
#
_entry.id   AF-A0A8T0VYK7-F1
#
_cell.length_a   1.000
_cell.length_b   1.000
_cell.length_c   1.000
_cell.angle_alpha   90.00
_cell.angle_beta   90.00
_cell.angle_gamma   90.00
#
_symmetry.space_group_name_H-M   'P 1'
#
loop_
_entity.id
_entity.type
_entity.pdbx_description
1 polymer ?
#
loop_
_entity_poly.entity_id
_entity_poly.type
_entity_poly.pdbx_seq_one_letter_code
_entity_poly.pdbx_strand_id
1 'polypeptide(L)'
;MRHVPSGSKIIVTSRSDEIIKFGTTRALSLKYLSHEAYWYFFKMVTFGSMDPEMHPRLARTSMEIAGMMNGCFVGANVVGCLLRDNIDFHFWCKLLVFLRGVIKKHVSKFGVHPLDHIIEKKPAHLGRMFIPSEDFVLHYEYQRSSQEDVPKIRIQDVVYGSVKAHGKFEALGWRSRIPPYHSYVTYVRFEG
;
A
#
# COMPACT_ATOMS: atom_id res chain seq x y z
N MET A 1 -36.86 -11.92 -1.96
CA MET A 1 -36.21 -11.14 -3.05
C MET A 1 -36.11 -9.71 -2.56
N ARG A 2 -34.91 -9.16 -2.30
CA ARG A 2 -34.79 -7.76 -1.87
C ARG A 2 -35.01 -6.87 -3.10
N HIS A 3 -36.10 -6.12 -3.10
CA HIS A 3 -36.43 -5.20 -4.19
C HIS A 3 -35.46 -4.01 -4.13
N VAL A 4 -34.72 -3.77 -5.21
CA VAL A 4 -33.94 -2.54 -5.36
C VAL A 4 -34.95 -1.41 -5.62
N PRO A 5 -35.01 -0.36 -4.79
CA PRO A 5 -35.97 0.73 -5.00
C PRO A 5 -35.84 1.34 -6.40
N SER A 6 -36.97 1.71 -7.00
CA SER A 6 -36.96 2.46 -8.27
C SER A 6 -36.13 3.73 -8.11
N GLY A 7 -35.25 4.01 -9.08
CA GLY A 7 -34.29 5.13 -9.04
C GLY A 7 -32.92 4.83 -8.42
N SER A 8 -32.68 3.59 -7.95
CA SER A 8 -31.35 3.19 -7.45
C SER A 8 -30.30 3.17 -8.57
N LYS A 9 -29.05 3.48 -8.22
CA LYS A 9 -27.89 3.40 -9.13
C LYS A 9 -26.91 2.34 -8.64
N ILE A 10 -26.34 1.58 -9.57
CA ILE A 10 -25.31 0.59 -9.31
C ILE A 10 -23.99 1.10 -9.90
N ILE A 11 -22.93 1.11 -9.09
CA ILE A 11 -21.58 1.42 -9.55
C ILE A 11 -20.82 0.10 -9.66
N VAL A 12 -20.26 -0.16 -10.84
CA VAL A 12 -19.42 -1.32 -11.09
C VAL A 12 -18.00 -0.84 -11.32
N THR A 13 -17.05 -1.40 -10.58
CA THR A 13 -15.61 -1.15 -10.74
C THR A 13 -14.92 -2.42 -11.24
N SER A 14 -14.01 -2.29 -12.21
CA SER A 14 -13.27 -3.40 -12.79
C SER A 14 -11.89 -2.94 -13.26
N ARG A 15 -10.96 -3.88 -13.38
CA ARG A 15 -9.65 -3.68 -14.03
C ARG A 15 -9.65 -4.09 -15.51
N SER A 16 -10.76 -4.63 -16.00
CA SER A 16 -10.92 -5.07 -17.39
C SER A 16 -11.94 -4.19 -18.12
N ASP A 17 -11.58 -3.73 -19.31
CA ASP A 17 -12.45 -2.96 -20.21
C ASP A 17 -13.65 -3.79 -20.71
N GLU A 18 -13.62 -5.11 -20.56
CA GLU A 18 -14.77 -5.97 -20.86
C GLU A 18 -16.00 -5.60 -20.03
N ILE A 19 -15.85 -4.94 -18.88
CA ILE A 19 -16.98 -4.52 -18.05
C ILE A 19 -17.81 -3.42 -18.73
N ILE A 20 -17.22 -2.66 -19.65
CA ILE A 20 -17.85 -1.48 -20.28
C ILE A 20 -19.16 -1.88 -20.96
N LYS A 21 -19.24 -3.09 -21.55
CA LYS A 21 -20.44 -3.60 -22.23
C LYS A 21 -21.66 -3.76 -21.31
N PHE A 22 -21.47 -3.80 -19.99
CA PHE A 22 -22.55 -3.89 -19.01
C PHE A 22 -22.98 -2.53 -18.44
N GLY A 23 -22.26 -1.45 -18.79
CA GLY A 23 -22.57 -0.10 -18.33
C GLY A 23 -23.71 0.54 -19.13
N THR A 24 -24.53 1.35 -18.46
CA THR A 24 -25.57 2.16 -19.09
C THR A 24 -25.11 3.59 -19.40
N THR A 25 -23.89 3.96 -18.99
CA THR A 25 -23.27 5.27 -19.20
C THR A 25 -21.80 5.12 -19.60
N ARG A 26 -21.18 6.20 -20.13
CA ARG A 26 -19.74 6.21 -20.45
C ARG A 26 -18.91 5.81 -19.23
N ALA A 27 -18.03 4.83 -19.42
CA ALA A 27 -17.12 4.39 -18.37
C ALA A 27 -16.11 5.48 -18.00
N LEU A 28 -15.82 5.59 -16.71
CA LEU A 28 -14.78 6.45 -16.17
C LEU A 28 -13.50 5.63 -16.01
N SER A 29 -12.45 5.98 -16.75
CA SER A 29 -11.13 5.39 -16.59
C SER A 29 -10.38 6.13 -15.49
N LEU A 30 -10.01 5.41 -14.42
CA LEU A 30 -9.21 5.95 -13.33
C LEU A 30 -7.74 5.95 -13.75
N LYS A 31 -7.13 7.12 -13.80
CA LYS A 31 -5.70 7.30 -14.07
C LYS A 31 -4.93 7.46 -12.76
N TYR A 32 -3.62 7.20 -12.79
CA TYR A 32 -2.74 7.58 -11.69
C TYR A 32 -2.81 9.09 -11.44
N LEU A 33 -2.64 9.48 -10.17
CA LEU A 33 -2.47 10.88 -9.81
C LEU A 33 -1.20 11.45 -10.46
N SER A 34 -1.18 12.75 -10.69
CA SER A 34 0.08 13.44 -11.00
C SER A 34 1.05 13.31 -9.83
N HIS A 35 2.34 13.52 -10.09
CA HIS A 35 3.36 13.46 -9.04
C HIS A 35 3.07 14.44 -7.90
N GLU A 36 2.57 15.64 -8.22
CA GLU A 36 2.22 16.68 -7.26
C GLU A 36 1.00 16.30 -6.42
N ALA A 37 -0.06 15.77 -7.05
CA ALA A 37 -1.26 15.33 -6.35
C ALA A 37 -0.98 14.11 -5.45
N TYR A 38 -0.14 13.18 -5.93
CA TYR A 38 0.30 12.04 -5.13
C TYR A 38 1.18 12.48 -3.96
N TRP A 39 2.11 13.41 -4.21
CA TRP A 39 2.93 14.00 -3.14
C TRP A 39 2.06 14.65 -2.06
N TYR A 40 1.05 15.44 -2.46
CA TYR A 40 0.12 16.05 -1.52
C TYR A 40 -0.60 15.00 -0.67
N PHE A 41 -1.12 13.94 -1.30
CA PHE A 41 -1.72 12.81 -0.59
C PHE A 41 -0.74 12.15 0.40
N PHE A 42 0.48 11.82 -0.06
CA PHE A 42 1.49 11.18 0.77
C PHE A 42 1.92 12.05 1.96
N LYS A 43 2.09 13.36 1.73
CA LYS A 43 2.37 14.36 2.76
C LYS A 43 1.29 14.33 3.85
N MET A 44 0.00 14.33 3.48
CA MET A 44 -1.11 14.27 4.44
C MET A 44 -1.11 12.98 5.25
N VAL A 45 -0.84 11.83 4.62
CA VAL A 45 -0.79 10.54 5.31
C VAL A 45 0.37 10.49 6.31
N THR A 46 1.54 10.99 5.91
CA THR A 46 2.80 10.87 6.63
C THR A 46 2.91 11.85 7.80
N PHE A 47 2.56 13.12 7.58
CA PHE A 47 2.72 14.15 8.61
C PHE A 47 1.48 14.30 9.50
N GLY A 48 0.29 13.93 9.02
CA GLY A 48 -0.93 14.10 9.79
C GLY A 48 -1.15 15.57 10.19
N SER A 49 -1.13 15.86 11.49
CA SER A 49 -1.25 17.21 12.04
C SER A 49 0.09 17.95 12.22
N MET A 50 1.22 17.27 11.99
CA MET A 50 2.55 17.88 12.08
C MET A 50 2.78 18.81 10.89
N ASP A 51 3.26 20.02 11.14
CA ASP A 51 3.59 20.96 10.08
C ASP A 51 4.94 20.56 9.41
N PRO A 52 4.95 20.16 8.13
CA PRO A 52 6.19 19.78 7.44
C PRO A 52 7.16 20.95 7.27
N GLU A 53 6.69 22.20 7.30
CA GLU A 53 7.56 23.38 7.16
C GLU A 53 8.50 23.55 8.36
N MET A 54 8.07 23.10 9.53
CA MET A 54 8.89 23.03 10.74
C MET A 54 9.92 21.90 10.70
N HIS A 55 9.80 20.97 9.74
CA HIS A 55 10.66 19.78 9.63
C HIS A 55 11.18 19.58 8.19
N PRO A 56 11.95 20.52 7.62
CA PRO A 56 12.31 20.52 6.21
C PRO A 56 13.11 19.28 5.77
N ARG A 57 13.92 18.71 6.66
CA ARG A 57 14.68 17.47 6.40
C ARG A 57 13.76 16.25 6.26
N LEU A 58 12.74 16.14 7.12
CA LEU A 58 11.72 15.10 7.02
C LEU A 58 10.91 15.30 5.74
N ALA A 59 10.46 16.53 5.45
CA ALA A 59 9.68 16.85 4.26
C ALA A 59 10.38 16.43 2.97
N ARG A 60 11.67 16.77 2.81
CA ARG A 60 12.50 16.35 1.67
C ARG A 60 12.62 14.83 1.57
N THR A 61 12.91 14.16 2.68
CA THR A 61 13.07 12.70 2.71
C THR A 61 11.76 11.98 2.34
N SER A 62 10.63 12.47 2.86
CA SER A 62 9.30 11.96 2.53
C SER A 62 8.93 12.18 1.08
N MET A 63 9.35 13.29 0.46
CA MET A 63 9.15 13.53 -0.98
C MET A 63 9.91 12.52 -1.83
N GLU A 64 11.17 12.21 -1.48
CA GLU A 64 11.95 11.16 -2.14
C GLU A 64 11.29 9.79 -1.97
N ILE A 65 10.76 9.49 -0.79
CA ILE A 65 10.01 8.25 -0.53
C ILE A 65 8.74 8.18 -1.38
N ALA A 66 7.95 9.26 -1.46
CA ALA A 66 6.74 9.32 -2.27
C ALA A 66 7.05 9.04 -3.76
N GLY A 67 8.16 9.58 -4.28
CA GLY A 67 8.59 9.33 -5.66
C GLY A 67 8.88 7.85 -5.97
N MET A 68 9.21 7.04 -4.96
CA MET A 68 9.44 5.59 -5.14
C MET A 68 8.15 4.75 -5.11
N MET A 69 7.00 5.33 -4.80
CA MET A 69 5.77 4.57 -4.60
C MET A 69 4.90 4.41 -5.86
N ASN A 70 5.33 4.91 -7.04
CA ASN A 70 4.60 4.81 -8.31
C ASN A 70 3.10 5.14 -8.23
N GLY A 71 2.71 6.14 -7.42
CA GLY A 71 1.30 6.51 -7.25
C GLY A 71 0.44 5.50 -6.46
N CYS A 72 1.05 4.47 -5.86
CA CYS A 72 0.34 3.41 -5.13
C CYS A 72 -0.24 3.93 -3.81
N PHE A 73 -1.56 3.96 -3.68
CA PHE A 73 -2.24 4.39 -2.45
C PHE A 73 -1.99 3.43 -1.27
N VAL A 74 -1.92 2.13 -1.52
CA VAL A 74 -1.66 1.13 -0.46
C VAL A 74 -0.24 1.30 0.08
N GLY A 75 0.76 1.41 -0.82
CA GLY A 75 2.15 1.67 -0.45
C GLY A 75 2.31 2.95 0.36
N ALA A 76 1.66 4.04 -0.06
CA ALA A 76 1.62 5.28 0.70
C ALA A 76 1.04 5.13 2.10
N ASN A 77 -0.05 4.37 2.26
CA ASN A 77 -0.63 4.14 3.59
C ASN A 77 0.33 3.37 4.48
N VAL A 78 0.92 2.28 4.01
CA VAL A 78 1.86 1.46 4.80
C VAL A 78 3.09 2.27 5.20
N VAL A 79 3.75 2.90 4.23
CA VAL A 79 5.00 3.65 4.45
C VAL A 79 4.73 4.94 5.23
N GLY A 80 3.68 5.68 4.89
CA GLY A 80 3.32 6.90 5.60
C GLY A 80 2.90 6.64 7.05
N CYS A 81 2.25 5.52 7.35
CA CYS A 81 1.98 5.13 8.74
C CYS A 81 3.27 4.81 9.50
N LEU A 82 4.20 4.06 8.91
CA LEU A 82 5.51 3.78 9.53
C LEU A 82 6.28 5.07 9.87
N LEU A 83 6.31 6.01 8.94
CA LEU A 83 6.98 7.30 9.12
C LEU A 83 6.30 8.17 10.18
N ARG A 84 4.95 8.16 10.22
CA ARG A 84 4.18 8.90 11.23
C ARG A 84 4.39 8.34 12.64
N ASP A 85 4.51 7.02 12.76
CA ASP A 85 4.70 6.35 14.05
C ASP A 85 6.12 6.55 14.61
N ASN A 86 7.08 7.05 13.81
CA ASN A 86 8.43 7.36 14.25
C ASN A 86 9.03 8.56 13.49
N ILE A 87 9.05 9.73 14.13
CA ILE A 87 9.53 10.99 13.54
C ILE A 87 11.06 11.20 13.59
N ASP A 88 11.83 10.21 14.06
CA ASP A 88 13.28 10.30 14.08
C ASP A 88 13.85 10.37 12.65
N PHE A 89 14.72 11.36 12.40
CA PHE A 89 15.28 11.58 11.07
C PHE A 89 16.15 10.41 10.60
N HIS A 90 16.89 9.75 11.50
CA HIS A 90 17.72 8.60 11.11
C HIS A 90 16.86 7.42 10.70
N PHE A 91 15.72 7.20 11.37
CA PHE A 91 14.74 6.21 10.96
C PHE A 91 14.23 6.46 9.53
N TRP A 92 13.89 7.71 9.19
CA TRP A 92 13.42 8.08 7.85
C TRP A 92 14.50 7.84 6.79
N CYS A 93 15.75 8.22 7.06
CA CYS A 93 16.88 7.93 6.18
C CYS A 93 17.10 6.43 5.99
N LYS A 94 17.02 5.64 7.08
CA LYS A 94 17.17 4.18 7.01
C LYS A 94 16.06 3.56 6.16
N LEU A 95 14.82 4.04 6.31
CA LEU A 95 13.69 3.55 5.52
C LEU A 95 13.87 3.87 4.03
N LEU A 96 14.30 5.10 3.71
CA LEU A 96 14.62 5.51 2.35
C LEU A 96 15.68 4.57 1.70
N VAL A 97 16.78 4.31 2.40
CA VAL A 97 17.84 3.40 1.91
C VAL A 97 17.32 1.97 1.74
N PHE A 98 16.55 1.47 2.71
CA PHE A 98 15.93 0.15 2.63
C PHE A 98 15.01 0.01 1.43
N LEU A 99 14.09 0.96 1.20
CA LEU A 99 13.17 0.94 0.06
C LEU A 99 13.91 0.95 -1.28
N ARG A 100 14.95 1.78 -1.41
CA ARG A 100 15.85 1.77 -2.59
C ARG A 100 16.46 0.39 -2.82
N GLY A 101 16.92 -0.25 -1.75
CA GLY A 101 17.48 -1.61 -1.80
C GLY A 101 16.47 -2.64 -2.28
N VAL A 102 15.25 -2.63 -1.73
CA VAL A 102 14.15 -3.52 -2.13
C VAL A 102 13.80 -3.34 -3.60
N ILE A 103 13.63 -2.08 -4.05
CA ILE A 103 13.30 -1.77 -5.44
C ILE A 103 14.41 -2.24 -6.37
N LYS A 104 15.68 -1.91 -6.07
CA LYS A 104 16.84 -2.33 -6.87
C LYS A 104 16.94 -3.85 -6.97
N LYS A 105 16.77 -4.57 -5.86
CA LYS A 105 16.80 -6.04 -5.82
C LYS A 105 15.67 -6.63 -6.66
N HIS A 106 14.45 -6.11 -6.54
CA HIS A 106 13.30 -6.60 -7.30
C HIS A 106 13.44 -6.32 -8.80
N VAL A 107 13.86 -5.12 -9.20
CA VAL A 107 14.13 -4.77 -10.60
C VAL A 107 15.25 -5.65 -11.17
N SER A 108 16.32 -5.89 -10.40
CA SER A 108 17.40 -6.77 -10.85
C SER A 108 16.96 -8.22 -11.08
N LYS A 109 16.01 -8.73 -10.29
CA LYS A 109 15.55 -10.12 -10.35
C LYS A 109 14.39 -10.34 -11.32
N PHE A 110 13.47 -9.37 -11.42
CA PHE A 110 12.21 -9.50 -12.14
C PHE A 110 12.00 -8.47 -13.25
N GLY A 111 12.88 -7.48 -13.38
CA GLY A 111 12.81 -6.44 -14.42
C GLY A 111 11.76 -5.35 -14.19
N VAL A 112 10.98 -5.41 -13.11
CA VAL A 112 9.87 -4.49 -12.84
C VAL A 112 9.84 -4.01 -11.39
N HIS A 113 9.11 -2.93 -11.11
CA HIS A 113 8.95 -2.40 -9.76
C HIS A 113 8.11 -3.36 -8.90
N PRO A 114 8.42 -3.57 -7.59
CA PRO A 114 7.66 -4.49 -6.75
C PRO A 114 6.17 -4.13 -6.63
N LEU A 115 5.84 -2.83 -6.65
CA LEU A 115 4.45 -2.38 -6.60
C LEU A 115 3.66 -2.74 -7.86
N ASP A 116 4.32 -2.87 -9.02
CA ASP A 116 3.64 -3.24 -10.27
C ASP A 116 3.13 -4.69 -10.17
N HIS A 117 3.94 -5.60 -9.62
CA HIS A 117 3.50 -6.96 -9.31
C HIS A 117 2.31 -6.97 -8.35
N ILE A 118 2.36 -6.17 -7.27
CA ILE A 118 1.26 -6.08 -6.30
C ILE A 118 -0.04 -5.62 -6.98
N ILE A 119 0.03 -4.59 -7.82
CA ILE A 119 -1.11 -4.05 -8.57
C ILE A 119 -1.66 -5.09 -9.55
N GLU A 120 -0.79 -5.86 -10.19
CA GLU A 120 -1.15 -6.95 -11.10
C GLU A 120 -1.63 -8.23 -10.38
N LYS A 121 -1.64 -8.24 -9.03
CA LYS A 121 -1.90 -9.44 -8.19
C LYS A 121 -0.92 -10.58 -8.45
N LYS A 122 0.32 -10.25 -8.80
CA LYS A 122 1.45 -11.17 -8.91
C LYS A 122 2.26 -11.16 -7.60
N PRO A 123 2.96 -12.26 -7.27
CA PRO A 123 3.85 -12.29 -6.11
C PRO A 123 4.95 -11.22 -6.19
N ALA A 124 5.13 -10.47 -5.11
CA ALA A 124 6.20 -9.49 -4.96
C ALA A 124 7.14 -9.91 -3.82
N HIS A 125 8.43 -10.02 -4.11
CA HIS A 125 9.45 -10.35 -3.12
C HIS A 125 9.95 -9.07 -2.45
N LEU A 126 9.86 -9.01 -1.13
CA LEU A 126 10.22 -7.87 -0.31
C LEU A 126 11.19 -8.33 0.79
N GLY A 127 12.04 -7.41 1.25
CA GLY A 127 12.91 -7.66 2.40
C GLY A 127 12.29 -7.18 3.71
N ARG A 128 12.99 -7.42 4.83
CA ARG A 128 12.66 -6.82 6.13
C ARG A 128 13.73 -5.83 6.56
N MET A 129 13.30 -4.70 7.09
CA MET A 129 14.16 -3.56 7.38
C MET A 129 15.16 -3.81 8.52
N PHE A 130 14.72 -4.46 9.60
CA PHE A 130 15.57 -4.75 10.77
C PHE A 130 16.02 -6.22 10.85
N ILE A 131 15.59 -7.07 9.91
CA ILE A 131 16.05 -8.46 9.79
C ILE A 131 16.43 -8.71 8.32
N PRO A 132 17.54 -8.13 7.84
CA PRO A 132 17.87 -8.07 6.41
C PRO A 132 18.20 -9.43 5.78
N SER A 133 18.39 -10.47 6.60
CA SER A 133 18.57 -11.86 6.17
C SER A 133 17.27 -12.58 5.81
N GLU A 134 16.12 -12.01 6.15
CA GLU A 134 14.81 -12.60 5.88
C GLU A 134 14.09 -11.81 4.79
N ASP A 135 13.73 -12.51 3.72
CA ASP A 135 12.81 -12.02 2.70
C ASP A 135 11.42 -12.65 2.89
N PHE A 136 10.41 -11.99 2.34
CA PHE A 136 9.07 -12.54 2.26
C PHE A 136 8.42 -12.24 0.92
N VAL A 137 7.44 -13.06 0.58
CA VAL A 137 6.62 -12.91 -0.61
C VAL A 137 5.25 -12.39 -0.21
N LEU A 138 4.86 -11.28 -0.83
CA LEU A 138 3.51 -10.73 -0.76
C LEU A 138 2.74 -11.20 -1.99
N HIS A 139 1.60 -11.86 -1.80
CA HIS A 139 0.80 -12.38 -2.91
C HIS A 139 -0.21 -11.33 -3.41
N TYR A 140 -1.50 -11.54 -3.14
CA TYR A 140 -2.55 -10.63 -3.58
C TYR A 140 -3.31 -10.08 -2.38
N GLU A 141 -3.75 -8.84 -2.53
CA GLU A 141 -4.65 -8.18 -1.61
C GLU A 141 -6.10 -8.54 -1.95
N TYR A 142 -6.91 -8.75 -0.93
CA TYR A 142 -8.35 -8.92 -1.06
C TYR A 142 -9.08 -8.15 0.05
N GLN A 143 -10.33 -7.83 -0.23
CA GLN A 143 -11.15 -6.97 0.61
C GLN A 143 -11.98 -7.79 1.60
N ARG A 144 -12.08 -7.30 2.83
CA ARG A 144 -13.03 -7.76 3.87
C ARG A 144 -13.98 -6.62 4.25
N SER A 145 -15.22 -6.95 4.55
CA SER A 145 -16.18 -6.01 5.11
C SER A 145 -15.74 -5.49 6.47
N SER A 146 -16.32 -4.37 6.91
CA SER A 146 -16.00 -3.77 8.21
C SER A 146 -16.49 -4.58 9.41
N GLN A 147 -17.34 -5.59 9.18
CA GLN A 147 -17.89 -6.48 10.22
C GLN A 147 -17.10 -7.79 10.36
N GLU A 148 -16.20 -8.08 9.42
CA GLU A 148 -15.38 -9.29 9.46
C GLU A 148 -14.15 -9.08 10.34
N ASP A 149 -13.70 -10.17 10.97
CA ASP A 149 -12.43 -10.19 11.68
C ASP A 149 -11.26 -9.89 10.74
N VAL A 150 -10.28 -9.16 11.26
CA VAL A 150 -9.08 -8.76 10.53
C VAL A 150 -7.82 -9.31 11.19
N PRO A 151 -6.75 -9.60 10.41
CA PRO A 151 -5.49 -10.02 10.99
C PRO A 151 -4.92 -8.98 11.96
N LYS A 152 -4.38 -9.44 13.08
CA LYS A 152 -3.73 -8.58 14.08
C LYS A 152 -2.35 -8.10 13.61
N ILE A 153 -1.66 -8.91 12.82
CA ILE A 153 -0.36 -8.56 12.25
C ILE A 153 -0.59 -7.62 11.08
N ARG A 154 0.05 -6.44 11.09
CA ARG A 154 0.00 -5.50 9.97
C ARG A 154 1.20 -5.71 9.05
N ILE A 155 1.06 -5.34 7.79
CA ILE A 155 2.15 -5.41 6.81
C ILE A 155 3.35 -4.55 7.22
N GLN A 156 3.10 -3.39 7.82
CA GLN A 156 4.17 -2.56 8.38
C GLN A 156 4.99 -3.30 9.44
N ASP A 157 4.37 -4.16 10.27
CA ASP A 157 5.07 -4.91 11.33
C ASP A 157 5.95 -6.04 10.72
N VAL A 158 5.48 -6.65 9.62
CA VAL A 158 6.26 -7.62 8.82
C VAL A 158 7.47 -6.96 8.17
N VAL A 159 7.25 -5.87 7.42
CA VAL A 159 8.30 -5.09 6.72
C VAL A 159 9.32 -4.55 7.72
N TYR A 160 8.87 -4.04 8.87
CA TYR A 160 9.76 -3.51 9.88
C TYR A 160 10.68 -4.60 10.45
N GLY A 161 10.14 -5.77 10.78
CA GLY A 161 10.91 -6.81 11.47
C GLY A 161 10.43 -7.12 12.89
N SER A 162 9.34 -6.53 13.35
CA SER A 162 8.90 -6.62 14.76
C SER A 162 8.15 -7.91 15.09
N VAL A 163 7.71 -8.66 14.08
CA VAL A 163 6.92 -9.89 14.26
C VAL A 163 7.78 -11.11 13.96
N LYS A 164 7.71 -12.11 14.85
CA LYS A 164 8.17 -13.47 14.56
C LYS A 164 6.97 -14.25 14.03
N ALA A 165 6.94 -14.50 12.72
CA ALA A 165 5.95 -15.36 12.10
C ALA A 165 6.67 -16.33 11.16
N HIS A 166 6.12 -17.53 11.01
CA HIS A 166 6.68 -18.58 10.18
C HIS A 166 5.62 -19.09 9.21
N GLY A 167 6.04 -19.52 8.03
CA GLY A 167 5.15 -20.05 7.01
C GLY A 167 4.26 -18.97 6.38
N LYS A 168 3.05 -19.39 5.95
CA LYS A 168 2.08 -18.53 5.26
C LYS A 168 1.02 -18.05 6.25
N PHE A 169 0.78 -16.74 6.30
CA PHE A 169 -0.23 -16.12 7.15
C PHE A 169 -0.84 -14.89 6.48
N GLU A 170 -1.92 -14.38 7.07
CA GLU A 170 -2.58 -13.16 6.63
C GLU A 170 -2.08 -11.96 7.42
N ALA A 171 -1.89 -10.84 6.74
CA ALA A 171 -1.56 -9.58 7.35
C ALA A 171 -2.50 -8.47 6.87
N LEU A 172 -2.83 -7.57 7.78
CA LEU A 172 -3.60 -6.37 7.47
C LEU A 172 -2.71 -5.39 6.69
N GLY A 173 -3.08 -5.12 5.43
CA GLY A 173 -2.43 -4.11 4.62
C GLY A 173 -2.86 -2.72 5.07
N TRP A 174 -4.15 -2.42 4.96
CA TRP A 174 -4.72 -1.16 5.42
C TRP A 174 -6.23 -1.26 5.64
N ARG A 175 -6.82 -0.25 6.27
CA ARG A 175 -8.27 -0.10 6.43
C ARG A 175 -8.72 1.22 5.83
N SER A 176 -9.78 1.16 5.03
CA SER A 176 -10.40 2.36 4.45
C SER A 176 -10.88 3.29 5.55
N ARG A 177 -10.55 4.57 5.42
CA ARG A 177 -11.09 5.66 6.26
C ARG A 177 -12.41 6.22 5.71
N ILE A 178 -12.84 5.72 4.56
CA ILE A 178 -14.08 6.12 3.88
C ILE A 178 -15.09 4.97 3.99
N PRO A 179 -16.37 5.24 4.26
CA PRO A 179 -17.42 4.23 4.26
C PRO A 179 -17.39 3.35 2.99
N PRO A 180 -17.67 2.04 3.12
CA PRO A 180 -18.11 1.36 4.34
C PRO A 180 -16.95 0.80 5.19
N TYR A 181 -15.77 1.43 5.13
CA TYR A 181 -14.60 1.12 5.99
C TYR A 181 -14.02 -0.28 5.81
N HIS A 182 -14.03 -0.79 4.58
CA HIS A 182 -13.44 -2.07 4.22
C HIS A 182 -11.98 -2.20 4.67
N SER A 183 -11.60 -3.41 5.02
CA SER A 183 -10.23 -3.78 5.33
C SER A 183 -9.61 -4.52 4.17
N TYR A 184 -8.32 -4.33 3.95
CA TYR A 184 -7.59 -4.93 2.86
C TYR A 184 -6.51 -5.82 3.44
N VAL A 185 -6.63 -7.12 3.13
CA VAL A 185 -5.82 -8.20 3.71
C VAL A 185 -4.97 -8.80 2.60
N THR A 186 -3.72 -9.13 2.93
CA THR A 186 -2.80 -9.80 2.01
C THR A 186 -2.20 -11.04 2.64
N TYR A 187 -1.83 -12.00 1.80
CA TYR A 187 -1.08 -13.18 2.22
C TYR A 187 0.42 -12.92 2.16
N VAL A 188 1.07 -13.25 3.27
CA VAL A 188 2.52 -13.18 3.44
C VAL A 188 3.06 -14.60 3.59
N ARG A 189 4.20 -14.88 2.96
CA ARG A 189 4.98 -16.11 3.16
C ARG A 189 6.45 -15.74 3.32
N PHE A 190 7.11 -16.22 4.37
CA PHE A 190 8.56 -16.10 4.49
C PHE A 190 9.28 -17.08 3.56
N GLU A 191 10.37 -16.63 2.95
CA GLU A 191 11.31 -17.50 2.25
C GLU A 191 12.33 -17.99 3.29
N GLY A 192 12.46 -19.32 3.43
CA GLY A 192 13.41 -19.96 4.34
C GLY A 192 14.70 -20.33 3.64
#